data_AF-A0A925HWB0-F1
#
_entry.id   AF-A0A925HWB0-F1
#
_cell.length_a   1.000
_cell.length_b   1.000
_cell.length_c   1.000
_cell.angle_alpha   90.00
_cell.angle_beta   90.00
_cell.angle_gamma   90.00
#
_symmetry.space_group_name_H-M   'P 1'
#
loop_
_entity.id
_entity.type
_entity.pdbx_description
1 polymer ?
#
loop_
_entity_poly.entity_id
_entity_poly.type
_entity_poly.pdbx_seq_one_letter_code
_entity_poly.pdbx_strand_id
1 'polypeptide(L)'
;MKHFYVFFFAFMGFVCSVQATTYYSQGSLAPQLLSTWNTNRNGGGSSPSSFTIGGDEFIIQGNHVLYTTSIWTVGTSSSVLKIESSGVLYAQHPIFFNGFFQLLDYGTYYHDNSSSVNSAAGTSIFGGTEMFAARSRVEIRNWINNSTPLPAGVNWGTLVINYAVNLGGNWNQQGSLTNVQGDLLIKRTGTTNQDFRLTTSSSGSDVSTDGGKSWKNLDKENYNSVAAKGKNAIWAVGASGLVAKFSMNKK
;
A
#
# COMPACT_ATOMS: atom_id res chain seq x y z
N MET A 1 -41.44 -63.20 16.52
CA MET A 1 -40.35 -62.22 16.37
C MET A 1 -40.69 -61.32 15.19
N LYS A 2 -41.07 -60.05 15.43
CA LYS A 2 -41.34 -59.07 14.37
C LYS A 2 -40.14 -58.14 14.31
N HIS A 3 -39.41 -58.15 13.20
CA HIS A 3 -38.24 -57.31 13.00
C HIS A 3 -38.66 -55.88 12.68
N PHE A 4 -38.19 -54.93 13.50
CA PHE A 4 -38.36 -53.50 13.30
C PHE A 4 -37.18 -53.03 12.44
N TYR A 5 -37.44 -52.64 11.20
CA TYR A 5 -36.44 -51.98 10.35
C TYR A 5 -36.51 -50.47 10.60
N VAL A 6 -35.52 -49.94 11.31
CA VAL A 6 -35.29 -48.50 11.41
C VAL A 6 -34.59 -48.06 10.13
N PHE A 7 -35.29 -47.31 9.28
CA PHE A 7 -34.67 -46.64 8.12
C PHE A 7 -33.89 -45.43 8.62
N PHE A 8 -32.56 -45.53 8.60
CA PHE A 8 -31.67 -44.40 8.84
C PHE A 8 -31.56 -43.60 7.53
N PHE A 9 -32.29 -42.49 7.43
CA PHE A 9 -32.10 -41.53 6.34
C PHE A 9 -30.81 -40.76 6.57
N ALA A 10 -29.74 -41.13 5.85
CA ALA A 10 -28.52 -40.34 5.80
C ALA A 10 -28.82 -39.03 5.05
N PHE A 11 -28.93 -37.92 5.78
CA PHE A 11 -29.04 -36.59 5.21
C PHE A 11 -27.65 -36.20 4.67
N MET A 12 -27.40 -36.49 3.39
CA MET A 12 -26.19 -36.05 2.70
C MET A 12 -26.30 -34.54 2.49
N GLY A 13 -25.76 -33.77 3.44
CA GLY A 13 -25.71 -32.32 3.37
C GLY A 13 -24.97 -31.91 2.10
N PHE A 14 -25.71 -31.31 1.16
CA PHE A 14 -25.11 -30.59 0.05
C PHE A 14 -24.32 -29.41 0.65
N VAL A 15 -22.99 -29.54 0.67
CA VAL A 15 -22.12 -28.39 0.93
C VAL A 15 -22.23 -27.52 -0.32
N CYS A 16 -23.14 -26.55 -0.29
CA CYS A 16 -23.19 -25.50 -1.30
C CYS A 16 -21.89 -24.69 -1.11
N SER A 17 -20.91 -24.89 -1.99
CA SER A 17 -19.76 -24.00 -2.05
C SER A 17 -20.29 -22.63 -2.43
N VAL A 18 -20.13 -21.64 -1.54
CA VAL A 18 -20.37 -20.23 -1.89
C VAL A 18 -19.48 -19.92 -3.09
N GLN A 19 -20.10 -19.65 -4.23
CA GLN A 19 -19.39 -19.16 -5.41
C GLN A 19 -18.98 -17.70 -5.15
N ALA A 20 -17.70 -17.42 -5.38
CA ALA A 20 -17.19 -16.07 -5.50
C ALA A 20 -18.07 -15.26 -6.45
N THR A 21 -18.57 -14.11 -5.99
CA THR A 21 -19.40 -13.21 -6.81
C THR A 21 -18.65 -11.91 -7.08
N THR A 22 -18.68 -11.45 -8.32
CA THR A 22 -18.13 -10.15 -8.70
C THR A 22 -19.21 -9.07 -8.62
N TYR A 23 -18.90 -7.99 -7.92
CA TYR A 23 -19.74 -6.81 -7.80
C TYR A 23 -19.03 -5.58 -8.36
N TYR A 24 -19.78 -4.76 -9.09
CA TYR A 24 -19.30 -3.54 -9.73
C TYR A 24 -19.90 -2.32 -9.04
N SER A 25 -19.10 -1.28 -8.82
CA SER A 25 -19.59 -0.02 -8.27
C SER A 25 -20.63 0.63 -9.21
N GLN A 26 -21.68 1.24 -8.67
CA GLN A 26 -22.81 1.84 -9.41
C GLN A 26 -22.77 3.36 -9.34
N GLY A 27 -21.67 3.94 -9.82
CA GLY A 27 -21.41 5.38 -9.83
C GLY A 27 -20.47 5.85 -8.71
N SER A 28 -20.37 7.17 -8.56
CA SER A 28 -19.50 7.87 -7.61
C SER A 28 -20.15 7.99 -6.23
N LEU A 29 -20.32 6.86 -5.55
CA LEU A 29 -21.00 6.73 -4.26
C LEU A 29 -20.03 6.32 -3.14
N ALA A 30 -20.53 6.20 -1.91
CA ALA A 30 -19.73 5.73 -0.78
C ALA A 30 -19.51 4.20 -0.87
N PRO A 31 -18.25 3.71 -0.88
CA PRO A 31 -17.94 2.30 -1.13
C PRO A 31 -18.42 1.36 -0.01
N GLN A 32 -18.60 1.87 1.21
CA GLN A 32 -19.02 1.04 2.35
C GLN A 32 -20.54 0.81 2.43
N LEU A 33 -21.32 1.28 1.45
CA LEU A 33 -22.74 0.99 1.33
C LEU A 33 -22.95 -0.19 0.37
N LEU A 34 -23.64 -1.24 0.81
CA LEU A 34 -23.92 -2.41 -0.05
C LEU A 34 -24.66 -2.01 -1.34
N SER A 35 -25.53 -0.99 -1.28
CA SER A 35 -26.25 -0.44 -2.43
C SER A 35 -25.37 0.22 -3.49
N THR A 36 -24.12 0.53 -3.17
CA THR A 36 -23.13 1.02 -4.15
C THR A 36 -22.72 -0.07 -5.14
N TRP A 37 -22.99 -1.34 -4.85
CA TRP A 37 -22.44 -2.47 -5.57
C TRP A 37 -23.55 -3.29 -6.22
N ASN A 38 -23.26 -3.83 -7.40
CA ASN A 38 -24.22 -4.64 -8.15
C ASN A 38 -23.50 -5.74 -8.94
N THR A 39 -24.10 -6.93 -9.03
CA THR A 39 -23.54 -8.04 -9.83
C THR A 39 -23.47 -7.72 -11.32
N ASN A 40 -24.33 -6.82 -11.81
CA ASN A 40 -24.28 -6.34 -13.18
C ASN A 40 -23.53 -5.00 -13.25
N ARG A 41 -22.61 -4.93 -14.21
CA ARG A 41 -21.77 -3.76 -14.44
C ARG A 41 -22.55 -2.43 -14.56
N ASN A 42 -23.66 -2.44 -15.29
CA ASN A 42 -24.50 -1.25 -15.53
C ASN A 42 -25.78 -1.22 -14.67
N GLY A 43 -25.83 -2.01 -13.59
CA GLY A 43 -26.97 -2.08 -12.69
C GLY A 43 -28.04 -3.10 -13.10
N GLY A 44 -29.12 -3.17 -12.31
CA GLY A 44 -30.24 -4.09 -12.51
C GLY A 44 -30.00 -5.53 -12.03
N GLY A 45 -28.81 -5.86 -11.52
CA GLY A 45 -28.52 -7.10 -10.81
C GLY A 45 -28.74 -6.97 -9.30
N SER A 46 -28.11 -7.83 -8.51
CA SER A 46 -28.25 -7.88 -7.05
C SER A 46 -27.11 -7.13 -6.35
N SER A 47 -27.40 -6.49 -5.23
CA SER A 47 -26.37 -5.96 -4.32
C SER A 47 -25.79 -7.07 -3.43
N PRO A 48 -24.53 -6.93 -2.97
CA PRO A 48 -23.94 -7.86 -2.02
C PRO A 48 -24.77 -7.90 -0.72
N SER A 49 -24.86 -9.07 -0.11
CA SER A 49 -25.48 -9.24 1.20
C SER A 49 -24.53 -8.89 2.35
N SER A 50 -23.22 -8.92 2.10
CA SER A 50 -22.15 -8.51 3.03
C SER A 50 -20.87 -8.19 2.25
N PHE A 51 -19.96 -7.43 2.86
CA PHE A 51 -18.62 -7.21 2.32
C PHE A 51 -17.61 -8.29 2.69
N THR A 52 -17.96 -9.21 3.59
CA THR A 52 -17.03 -10.19 4.18
C THR A 52 -17.34 -11.63 3.79
N ILE A 53 -18.03 -11.82 2.66
CA ILE A 53 -18.21 -13.15 2.07
C ILE A 53 -16.90 -13.52 1.36
N GLY A 54 -16.37 -14.69 1.70
CA GLY A 54 -15.09 -15.13 1.16
C GLY A 54 -15.16 -15.40 -0.33
N GLY A 55 -14.16 -14.89 -1.06
CA GLY A 55 -14.01 -15.07 -2.50
C GLY A 55 -14.67 -13.97 -3.34
N ASP A 56 -15.48 -13.10 -2.74
CA ASP A 56 -16.13 -12.02 -3.49
C ASP A 56 -15.11 -11.01 -4.02
N GLU A 57 -15.45 -10.43 -5.17
CA GLU A 57 -14.68 -9.40 -5.83
C GLU A 57 -15.47 -8.09 -5.91
N PHE A 58 -14.85 -7.00 -5.47
CA PHE A 58 -15.41 -5.66 -5.53
C PHE A 58 -14.61 -4.82 -6.52
N ILE A 59 -15.23 -4.47 -7.65
CA ILE A 59 -14.62 -3.73 -8.75
C ILE A 59 -15.10 -2.29 -8.78
N ILE A 60 -14.20 -1.36 -8.49
CA ILE A 60 -14.39 0.06 -8.78
C ILE A 60 -14.17 0.27 -10.27
N GLN A 61 -15.27 0.53 -10.98
CA GLN A 61 -15.24 0.65 -12.43
C GLN A 61 -14.50 1.91 -12.90
N GLY A 62 -14.02 1.85 -14.15
CA GLY A 62 -13.53 3.04 -14.85
C GLY A 62 -14.55 4.18 -14.88
N ASN A 63 -14.06 5.41 -14.70
CA ASN A 63 -14.84 6.65 -14.57
C ASN A 63 -15.66 6.79 -13.28
N HIS A 64 -15.65 5.81 -12.37
CA HIS A 64 -16.25 5.96 -11.05
C HIS A 64 -15.24 6.54 -10.05
N VAL A 65 -15.71 7.45 -9.20
CA VAL A 65 -14.91 8.11 -8.16
C VAL A 65 -15.59 7.91 -6.82
N LEU A 66 -15.06 7.02 -5.99
CA LEU A 66 -15.66 6.66 -4.71
C LEU A 66 -14.92 7.35 -3.56
N TYR A 67 -15.67 7.76 -2.55
CA TYR A 67 -15.17 8.40 -1.33
C TYR A 67 -15.68 7.62 -0.12
N THR A 68 -14.79 7.08 0.70
CA THR A 68 -15.19 6.49 1.99
C THR A 68 -15.75 7.60 2.87
N THR A 69 -16.98 7.45 3.38
CA THR A 69 -17.60 8.41 4.33
C THR A 69 -17.69 7.89 5.76
N SER A 70 -17.29 6.63 5.98
CA SER A 70 -17.08 6.00 7.28
C SER A 70 -16.07 4.85 7.13
N ILE A 71 -15.71 4.18 8.23
CA ILE A 71 -14.89 2.96 8.19
C ILE A 71 -15.52 1.94 7.23
N TRP A 72 -14.68 1.29 6.40
CA TRP A 72 -15.09 0.22 5.50
C TRP A 72 -14.33 -1.06 5.82
N THR A 73 -15.00 -2.05 6.40
CA THR A 73 -14.45 -3.40 6.53
C THR A 73 -14.92 -4.23 5.34
N VAL A 74 -13.97 -4.74 4.56
CA VAL A 74 -14.26 -5.44 3.31
C VAL A 74 -13.30 -6.60 3.11
N GLY A 75 -13.81 -7.64 2.47
CA GLY A 75 -13.06 -8.81 2.08
C GLY A 75 -12.69 -9.74 3.24
N THR A 76 -12.23 -10.90 2.82
CA THR A 76 -11.49 -11.91 3.58
C THR A 76 -10.27 -12.31 2.75
N SER A 77 -9.36 -13.13 3.28
CA SER A 77 -8.10 -13.48 2.61
C SER A 77 -8.21 -13.96 1.15
N SER A 78 -9.36 -14.45 0.70
CA SER A 78 -9.61 -14.86 -0.70
C SER A 78 -10.32 -13.81 -1.56
N SER A 79 -10.70 -12.66 -1.01
CA SER A 79 -11.46 -11.61 -1.69
C SER A 79 -10.57 -10.68 -2.50
N VAL A 80 -11.16 -9.98 -3.46
CA VAL A 80 -10.45 -9.00 -4.30
C VAL A 80 -11.12 -7.63 -4.18
N LEU A 81 -10.33 -6.59 -3.95
CA LEU A 81 -10.75 -5.20 -4.17
C LEU A 81 -9.94 -4.66 -5.34
N LYS A 82 -10.61 -4.35 -6.45
CA LYS A 82 -9.99 -3.96 -7.71
C LYS A 82 -10.39 -2.55 -8.10
N ILE A 83 -9.43 -1.74 -8.51
CA ILE A 83 -9.66 -0.45 -9.18
C ILE A 83 -9.25 -0.60 -10.65
N GLU A 84 -10.23 -0.49 -11.53
CA GLU A 84 -9.98 -0.53 -12.98
C GLU A 84 -9.30 0.74 -13.50
N SER A 85 -8.85 0.70 -14.75
CA SER A 85 -8.35 1.88 -15.46
C SER A 85 -9.33 3.04 -15.36
N SER A 86 -8.81 4.21 -14.96
CA SER A 86 -9.59 5.44 -14.75
C SER A 86 -10.63 5.38 -13.61
N GLY A 87 -10.64 4.31 -12.81
CA GLY A 87 -11.36 4.25 -11.54
C GLY A 87 -10.57 4.94 -10.43
N VAL A 88 -11.27 5.53 -9.46
CA VAL A 88 -10.64 6.29 -8.37
C VAL A 88 -11.28 5.95 -7.02
N LEU A 89 -10.43 5.70 -6.01
CA LEU A 89 -10.85 5.56 -4.61
C LEU A 89 -10.13 6.56 -3.72
N TYR A 90 -10.90 7.38 -3.01
CA TYR A 90 -10.44 8.24 -1.93
C TYR A 90 -10.73 7.58 -0.57
N ALA A 91 -9.69 7.12 0.11
CA ALA A 91 -9.79 6.60 1.47
C ALA A 91 -9.62 7.72 2.50
N GLN A 92 -10.65 8.54 2.64
CA GLN A 92 -10.78 9.58 3.66
C GLN A 92 -11.08 8.99 5.06
N HIS A 93 -11.53 7.74 5.09
CA HIS A 93 -11.78 6.95 6.29
C HIS A 93 -11.07 5.60 6.18
N PRO A 94 -10.84 4.91 7.31
CA PRO A 94 -10.10 3.64 7.33
C PRO A 94 -10.79 2.58 6.48
N ILE A 95 -9.99 1.83 5.72
CA ILE A 95 -10.43 0.62 5.04
C ILE A 95 -9.69 -0.55 5.69
N PHE A 96 -10.43 -1.51 6.22
CA PHE A 96 -9.90 -2.73 6.80
C PHE A 96 -10.10 -3.85 5.79
N PHE A 97 -9.01 -4.27 5.16
CA PHE A 97 -9.03 -5.23 4.08
C PHE A 97 -8.03 -6.36 4.34
N ASN A 98 -8.49 -7.57 4.08
CA ASN A 98 -7.70 -8.79 4.07
C ASN A 98 -8.04 -9.44 2.74
N GLY A 99 -7.10 -9.65 1.84
CA GLY A 99 -7.35 -10.11 0.47
C GLY A 99 -6.39 -9.49 -0.55
N PHE A 100 -6.76 -9.49 -1.83
CA PHE A 100 -5.95 -8.92 -2.90
C PHE A 100 -6.39 -7.50 -3.25
N PHE A 101 -5.54 -6.51 -2.97
CA PHE A 101 -5.80 -5.12 -3.35
C PHE A 101 -5.13 -4.83 -4.70
N GLN A 102 -5.94 -4.70 -5.74
CA GLN A 102 -5.50 -4.62 -7.12
C GLN A 102 -5.73 -3.23 -7.70
N LEU A 103 -4.68 -2.64 -8.29
CA LEU A 103 -4.80 -1.45 -9.12
C LEU A 103 -4.37 -1.80 -10.53
N LEU A 104 -5.30 -1.73 -11.49
CA LEU A 104 -4.97 -1.86 -12.90
C LEU A 104 -4.25 -0.59 -13.40
N ASP A 105 -3.66 -0.66 -14.60
CA ASP A 105 -3.05 0.52 -15.22
C ASP A 105 -4.04 1.68 -15.25
N TYR A 106 -3.59 2.87 -14.84
CA TYR A 106 -4.38 4.09 -14.71
C TYR A 106 -5.49 4.06 -13.64
N GLY A 107 -5.61 3.01 -12.84
CA GLY A 107 -6.41 3.01 -11.60
C GLY A 107 -5.71 3.83 -10.52
N THR A 108 -6.49 4.58 -9.72
CA THR A 108 -5.94 5.50 -8.72
C THR A 108 -6.50 5.26 -7.32
N TYR A 109 -5.59 5.17 -6.34
CA TYR A 109 -5.89 5.16 -4.92
C TYR A 109 -5.28 6.38 -4.22
N TYR A 110 -6.09 7.06 -3.41
CA TYR A 110 -5.65 8.13 -2.52
C TYR A 110 -5.77 7.68 -1.07
N HIS A 111 -4.64 7.65 -0.36
CA HIS A 111 -4.63 7.44 1.08
C HIS A 111 -4.74 8.80 1.78
N ASP A 112 -5.89 9.07 2.38
CA ASP A 112 -6.25 10.38 2.96
C ASP A 112 -6.78 10.29 4.40
N ASN A 113 -6.30 9.28 5.14
CA ASN A 113 -6.63 9.06 6.54
C ASN A 113 -5.35 8.76 7.36
N SER A 114 -5.47 8.70 8.68
CA SER A 114 -4.35 8.48 9.60
C SER A 114 -4.48 7.18 10.41
N SER A 115 -5.26 6.21 9.91
CA SER A 115 -5.43 4.93 10.61
C SER A 115 -4.20 4.03 10.50
N SER A 116 -4.19 2.93 11.26
CA SER A 116 -3.16 1.90 11.16
C SER A 116 -2.96 1.46 9.71
N VAL A 117 -1.71 1.37 9.30
CA VAL A 117 -1.24 0.88 7.98
C VAL A 117 -0.47 -0.42 8.14
N ASN A 118 -0.78 -1.17 9.20
CA ASN A 118 -0.14 -2.44 9.51
C ASN A 118 -0.47 -3.46 8.41
N SER A 119 0.56 -4.22 7.99
CA SER A 119 0.44 -5.32 7.03
C SER A 119 -0.22 -6.56 7.62
N ALA A 120 -0.57 -6.55 8.91
CA ALA A 120 -1.35 -7.60 9.53
C ALA A 120 -2.74 -7.69 8.88
N ALA A 121 -3.17 -8.92 8.64
CA ALA A 121 -4.44 -9.28 8.00
C ALA A 121 -5.63 -8.47 8.54
N GLY A 122 -6.27 -7.70 7.66
CA GLY A 122 -7.50 -6.96 7.99
C GLY A 122 -7.32 -5.73 8.87
N THR A 123 -6.08 -5.31 9.14
CA THR A 123 -5.81 -4.15 10.01
C THR A 123 -5.67 -2.83 9.25
N SER A 124 -5.59 -2.88 7.92
CA SER A 124 -5.55 -1.72 7.02
C SER A 124 -5.90 -2.12 5.59
N ILE A 125 -5.91 -1.17 4.65
CA ILE A 125 -6.04 -1.45 3.22
C ILE A 125 -4.83 -2.25 2.69
N PHE A 126 -3.69 -2.12 3.38
CA PHE A 126 -2.43 -2.80 3.08
C PHE A 126 -2.23 -4.05 3.94
N GLY A 127 -3.30 -4.53 4.60
CA GLY A 127 -3.28 -5.74 5.41
C GLY A 127 -3.36 -7.03 4.58
N GLY A 128 -3.26 -6.94 3.25
CA GLY A 128 -3.49 -8.05 2.33
C GLY A 128 -2.29 -8.31 1.43
N THR A 129 -2.57 -8.56 0.16
CA THR A 129 -1.58 -8.66 -0.91
C THR A 129 -1.82 -7.55 -1.92
N GLU A 130 -0.85 -6.66 -2.06
CA GLU A 130 -0.89 -5.53 -2.99
C GLU A 130 -0.40 -5.96 -4.38
N MET A 131 -1.23 -5.73 -5.40
CA MET A 131 -0.89 -6.01 -6.80
C MET A 131 -1.18 -4.77 -7.64
N PHE A 132 -0.17 -3.92 -7.78
CA PHE A 132 -0.29 -2.64 -8.47
C PHE A 132 0.39 -2.73 -9.84
N ALA A 133 -0.33 -2.40 -10.90
CA ALA A 133 0.22 -2.32 -12.24
C ALA A 133 1.20 -1.13 -12.34
N ALA A 134 2.16 -1.21 -13.25
CA ALA A 134 3.23 -0.20 -13.36
C ALA A 134 2.71 1.23 -13.62
N ARG A 135 1.57 1.39 -14.32
CA ARG A 135 0.96 2.70 -14.60
C ARG A 135 -0.23 3.01 -13.69
N SER A 136 -0.47 2.20 -12.67
CA SER A 136 -1.41 2.53 -11.58
C SER A 136 -0.86 3.66 -10.71
N ARG A 137 -1.69 4.24 -9.84
CA ARG A 137 -1.27 5.36 -8.99
C ARG A 137 -1.71 5.16 -7.54
N VAL A 138 -0.75 5.27 -6.62
CA VAL A 138 -1.02 5.47 -5.20
C VAL A 138 -0.49 6.84 -4.78
N GLU A 139 -1.36 7.68 -4.24
CA GLU A 139 -0.95 8.96 -3.65
C GLU A 139 -1.20 8.97 -2.15
N ILE A 140 -0.13 9.21 -1.39
CA ILE A 140 -0.17 9.35 0.06
C ILE A 140 -0.35 10.82 0.41
N ARG A 141 -1.53 11.17 0.91
CA ARG A 141 -1.91 12.53 1.34
C ARG A 141 -1.96 12.70 2.85
N ASN A 142 -2.15 11.60 3.55
CA ASN A 142 -2.06 11.51 4.99
C ASN A 142 -1.44 10.17 5.37
N TRP A 143 -0.93 10.06 6.60
CA TRP A 143 -0.32 8.85 7.13
C TRP A 143 -0.44 8.80 8.65
N ILE A 144 -0.24 7.64 9.26
CA ILE A 144 -0.42 7.46 10.71
C ILE A 144 0.53 8.31 11.56
N ASN A 145 1.81 8.36 11.21
CA ASN A 145 2.88 9.06 11.92
C ASN A 145 4.17 9.04 11.08
N ASN A 146 5.25 9.64 11.57
CA ASN A 146 6.55 9.68 10.90
C ASN A 146 7.45 8.46 11.17
N SER A 147 7.06 7.54 12.05
CA SER A 147 7.86 6.35 12.42
C SER A 147 7.43 5.07 11.71
N THR A 148 6.24 5.06 11.10
CA THR A 148 5.71 3.89 10.39
C THR A 148 6.04 4.01 8.91
N PRO A 149 6.93 3.18 8.35
CA PRO A 149 7.28 3.24 6.94
C PRO A 149 6.11 2.78 6.04
N LEU A 150 6.25 2.97 4.73
CA LEU A 150 5.38 2.31 3.76
C LEU A 150 5.50 0.78 3.88
N PRO A 151 4.44 0.01 3.54
CA PRO A 151 4.51 -1.44 3.48
C PRO A 151 5.69 -1.95 2.64
N ALA A 152 6.50 -2.82 3.23
CA ALA A 152 7.64 -3.43 2.55
C ALA A 152 7.20 -4.54 1.59
N GLY A 153 8.01 -4.82 0.56
CA GLY A 153 7.75 -5.90 -0.40
C GLY A 153 6.64 -5.61 -1.41
N VAL A 154 6.05 -4.40 -1.38
CA VAL A 154 5.06 -3.96 -2.36
C VAL A 154 5.75 -3.49 -3.64
N ASN A 155 5.27 -3.99 -4.77
CA ASN A 155 5.62 -3.48 -6.10
C ASN A 155 4.72 -2.28 -6.39
N TRP A 156 5.20 -1.06 -6.12
CA TRP A 156 4.41 0.14 -6.34
C TRP A 156 4.33 0.46 -7.85
N GLY A 157 3.17 0.92 -8.32
CA GLY A 157 3.04 1.57 -9.64
C GLY A 157 3.71 2.95 -9.64
N THR A 158 2.98 4.00 -10.02
CA THR A 158 3.38 5.38 -9.70
C THR A 158 3.03 5.69 -8.24
N LEU A 159 4.05 5.96 -7.43
CA LEU A 159 3.91 6.35 -6.03
C LEU A 159 4.10 7.86 -5.89
N VAL A 160 3.11 8.53 -5.30
CA VAL A 160 3.14 9.98 -5.07
C VAL A 160 3.12 10.28 -3.57
N ILE A 161 4.15 10.96 -3.09
CA ILE A 161 4.22 11.50 -1.74
C ILE A 161 3.72 12.95 -1.78
N ASN A 162 2.55 13.19 -1.21
CA ASN A 162 1.87 14.49 -1.25
C ASN A 162 1.12 14.77 0.05
N TYR A 163 1.76 14.56 1.20
CA TYR A 163 1.11 14.80 2.47
C TYR A 163 1.29 16.26 2.91
N ALA A 164 0.16 16.93 3.18
CA ALA A 164 0.08 18.32 3.61
C ALA A 164 -0.29 18.43 5.11
N VAL A 165 0.13 17.43 5.88
CA VAL A 165 -0.13 17.26 7.31
C VAL A 165 1.20 17.09 8.06
N ASN A 166 1.22 17.42 9.36
CA ASN A 166 2.39 17.21 10.19
C ASN A 166 2.40 15.78 10.76
N LEU A 167 3.26 14.92 10.21
CA LEU A 167 3.47 13.55 10.70
C LEU A 167 4.29 13.43 12.01
N GLY A 168 4.75 14.54 12.61
CA GLY A 168 5.58 14.55 13.82
C GLY A 168 7.09 14.58 13.58
N GLY A 169 7.53 14.86 12.34
CA GLY A 169 8.93 14.94 11.95
C GLY A 169 9.21 14.34 10.58
N ASN A 170 10.49 14.08 10.28
CA ASN A 170 10.90 13.45 9.02
C ASN A 170 10.35 12.03 8.92
N TRP A 171 9.77 11.68 7.77
CA TRP A 171 9.23 10.36 7.54
C TRP A 171 10.28 9.46 6.92
N ASN A 172 10.83 8.56 7.74
CA ASN A 172 11.88 7.64 7.31
C ASN A 172 11.29 6.29 6.86
N GLN A 173 11.60 5.86 5.64
CA GLN A 173 11.18 4.58 5.08
C GLN A 173 11.99 3.39 5.59
N GLN A 174 13.17 3.61 6.17
CA GLN A 174 13.99 2.55 6.78
C GLN A 174 14.27 1.36 5.83
N GLY A 175 14.40 1.64 4.54
CA GLY A 175 14.58 0.62 3.50
C GLY A 175 13.32 -0.15 3.10
N SER A 176 12.14 0.19 3.61
CA SER A 176 10.88 -0.51 3.27
C SER A 176 10.41 -0.23 1.84
N LEU A 177 10.66 0.99 1.35
CA LEU A 177 10.39 1.33 -0.05
C LEU A 177 11.53 0.83 -0.94
N THR A 178 11.36 -0.35 -1.53
CA THR A 178 12.38 -1.02 -2.34
C THR A 178 12.11 -1.02 -3.84
N ASN A 179 10.84 -0.99 -4.27
CA ASN A 179 10.49 -1.10 -5.68
C ASN A 179 9.35 -0.14 -6.08
N VAL A 180 9.60 0.67 -7.11
CA VAL A 180 8.61 1.52 -7.78
C VAL A 180 8.74 1.24 -9.27
N GLN A 181 7.72 0.63 -9.87
CA GLN A 181 7.69 0.20 -11.26
C GLN A 181 7.28 1.34 -12.21
N GLY A 182 6.56 2.34 -11.69
CA GLY A 182 6.27 3.61 -12.37
C GLY A 182 7.18 4.72 -11.87
N ASP A 183 6.61 5.90 -11.62
CA ASP A 183 7.36 7.06 -11.10
C ASP A 183 7.26 7.18 -9.58
N LEU A 184 8.36 7.56 -8.92
CA LEU A 184 8.34 8.09 -7.56
C LEU A 184 8.29 9.62 -7.62
N LEU A 185 7.16 10.19 -7.25
CA LEU A 185 6.92 11.64 -7.28
C LEU A 185 6.81 12.19 -5.85
N ILE A 186 7.72 13.06 -5.45
CA ILE A 186 7.65 13.75 -4.15
C ILE A 186 7.17 15.19 -4.40
N LYS A 187 5.92 15.48 -4.02
CA LYS A 187 5.29 16.79 -4.19
C LYS A 187 5.32 17.62 -2.91
N ARG A 188 4.97 17.00 -1.78
CA ARG A 188 4.92 17.63 -0.46
C ARG A 188 5.27 16.63 0.61
N THR A 189 6.09 17.05 1.57
CA THR A 189 6.63 16.22 2.66
C THR A 189 6.21 16.70 4.04
N GLY A 190 5.11 17.45 4.14
CA GLY A 190 4.56 17.96 5.39
C GLY A 190 4.34 19.47 5.40
N THR A 191 4.26 20.04 6.60
CA THR A 191 3.99 21.48 6.80
C THR A 191 5.13 22.27 7.43
N THR A 192 6.10 21.61 8.09
CA THR A 192 7.19 22.30 8.81
C THR A 192 8.49 21.51 8.84
N ASN A 193 9.49 21.86 8.02
CA ASN A 193 10.85 21.26 8.07
C ASN A 193 10.87 19.71 8.11
N GLN A 194 10.01 19.07 7.31
CA GLN A 194 9.89 17.63 7.23
C GLN A 194 10.38 17.11 5.88
N ASP A 195 11.18 16.06 5.93
CA ASP A 195 11.69 15.34 4.76
C ASP A 195 10.99 13.99 4.59
N PHE A 196 10.95 13.52 3.35
CA PHE A 196 10.76 12.10 3.04
C PHE A 196 12.13 11.44 2.85
N ARG A 197 12.48 10.46 3.69
CA ARG A 197 13.82 9.87 3.75
C ARG A 197 13.77 8.39 3.39
N LEU A 198 14.69 7.97 2.52
CA LEU A 198 14.83 6.57 2.11
C LEU A 198 15.86 5.78 2.93
N THR A 199 16.63 6.48 3.78
CA THR A 199 17.84 5.93 4.44
C THR A 199 17.52 5.05 5.64
N THR A 200 18.32 4.01 5.88
CA THR A 200 18.17 3.16 7.08
C THR A 200 18.66 3.82 8.37
N SER A 201 19.36 4.95 8.29
CA SER A 201 19.92 5.70 9.42
C SER A 201 19.46 7.17 9.41
N SER A 202 19.30 7.76 10.59
CA SER A 202 18.94 9.18 10.79
C SER A 202 20.15 10.08 11.08
N SER A 203 21.35 9.52 11.10
CA SER A 203 22.61 10.21 11.38
C SER A 203 23.80 9.47 10.79
N GLY A 204 24.84 10.23 10.45
CA GLY A 204 26.06 9.71 9.85
C GLY A 204 25.97 9.61 8.33
N SER A 205 27.07 9.18 7.74
CA SER A 205 27.19 9.04 6.29
C SER A 205 27.38 7.59 5.92
N ASP A 206 26.48 7.08 5.10
CA ASP A 206 26.53 5.70 4.63
C ASP A 206 27.18 5.65 3.23
N VAL A 207 27.97 4.61 2.98
CA VAL A 207 28.56 4.32 1.67
C VAL A 207 28.04 3.00 1.14
N SER A 208 27.69 2.97 -0.14
CA SER A 208 27.52 1.74 -0.89
C SER A 208 28.66 1.59 -1.90
N THR A 209 29.19 0.37 -2.02
CA THR A 209 30.24 0.02 -2.98
C THR A 209 29.79 -1.04 -3.99
N ASP A 210 28.52 -1.43 -3.95
CA ASP A 210 27.92 -2.50 -4.76
C ASP A 210 26.70 -2.02 -5.57
N GLY A 211 26.63 -0.72 -5.84
CA GLY A 211 25.54 -0.10 -6.61
C GLY A 211 24.25 0.10 -5.82
N GLY A 212 24.35 0.29 -4.50
CA GLY A 212 23.21 0.56 -3.62
C GLY A 212 22.54 -0.69 -3.04
N LYS A 213 23.11 -1.89 -3.25
CA LYS A 213 22.54 -3.16 -2.75
C LYS A 213 22.78 -3.34 -1.26
N SER A 214 23.94 -2.90 -0.77
CA SER A 214 24.26 -2.82 0.65
C SER A 214 24.87 -1.47 1.00
N TRP A 215 24.62 -1.04 2.24
CA TRP A 215 25.08 0.23 2.78
C TRP A 215 25.85 -0.01 4.07
N LYS A 216 27.01 0.63 4.20
CA LYS A 216 27.84 0.59 5.40
C LYS A 216 28.00 2.00 5.95
N ASN A 217 27.75 2.17 7.24
CA ASN A 217 28.03 3.41 7.93
C ASN A 217 29.54 3.68 7.93
N LEU A 218 29.93 4.87 7.46
CA LEU A 218 31.31 5.34 7.48
C LEU A 218 31.69 5.75 8.90
N ASP A 219 30.91 6.69 9.42
CA ASP A 219 31.05 7.32 10.73
C ASP A 219 29.73 8.06 11.08
N LYS A 220 29.76 8.76 12.21
CA LYS A 220 28.63 9.57 12.70
C LYS A 220 28.63 10.99 12.13
N GLU A 221 29.58 11.33 11.25
CA GLU A 221 29.66 12.67 10.68
C GLU A 221 28.64 12.83 9.56
N ASN A 222 28.02 14.00 9.52
CA ASN A 222 27.08 14.36 8.46
C ASN A 222 27.87 15.05 7.34
N TYR A 223 28.35 14.28 6.36
CA TYR A 223 28.97 14.86 5.18
C TYR A 223 27.89 15.46 4.27
N ASN A 224 27.97 16.77 4.05
CA ASN A 224 27.00 17.56 3.28
C ASN A 224 27.16 17.39 1.76
N SER A 225 28.39 17.08 1.31
CA SER A 225 28.67 16.87 -0.10
C SER A 225 29.83 15.88 -0.27
N VAL A 226 29.76 15.08 -1.34
CA VAL A 226 30.78 14.09 -1.71
C VAL A 226 31.11 14.26 -3.18
N ALA A 227 32.40 14.24 -3.51
CA ALA A 227 32.91 14.27 -4.87
C ALA A 227 33.82 13.08 -5.12
N ALA A 228 33.62 12.40 -6.25
CA ALA A 228 34.42 11.25 -6.67
C ALA A 228 34.99 11.47 -8.08
N LYS A 229 36.31 11.40 -8.22
CA LYS A 229 37.00 11.36 -9.53
C LYS A 229 37.33 9.93 -9.97
N GLY A 230 37.39 8.99 -9.02
CA GLY A 230 37.69 7.58 -9.26
C GLY A 230 37.76 6.80 -7.95
N LYS A 231 38.00 5.49 -8.03
CA LYS A 231 37.93 4.56 -6.88
C LYS A 231 38.77 4.93 -5.64
N ASN A 232 39.81 5.74 -5.81
CA ASN A 232 40.74 6.16 -4.74
C ASN A 232 40.79 7.70 -4.56
N ALA A 233 39.85 8.42 -5.17
CA ALA A 233 39.80 9.87 -5.18
C ALA A 233 38.37 10.31 -4.87
N ILE A 234 37.94 9.99 -3.64
CA ILE A 234 36.63 10.33 -3.10
C ILE A 234 36.87 11.22 -1.88
N TRP A 235 36.28 12.41 -1.90
CA TRP A 235 36.38 13.40 -0.84
C TRP A 235 35.00 13.83 -0.43
N ALA A 236 34.84 14.09 0.86
CA ALA A 236 33.59 14.53 1.46
C ALA A 236 33.84 15.78 2.28
N VAL A 237 32.88 16.70 2.28
CA VAL A 237 32.88 17.90 3.13
C VAL A 237 31.71 17.83 4.09
N GLY A 238 31.97 18.08 5.37
CA GLY A 238 30.97 18.04 6.45
C GLY A 238 30.80 19.38 7.16
N ALA A 239 30.04 19.36 8.24
CA ALA A 239 29.82 20.53 9.08
C ALA A 239 31.16 21.12 9.60
N SER A 240 31.15 22.43 9.88
CA SER A 240 32.29 23.16 10.46
C SER A 240 33.59 23.10 9.64
N GLY A 241 33.49 22.89 8.32
CA GLY A 241 34.65 22.86 7.42
C GLY A 241 35.42 21.54 7.43
N LEU A 242 34.84 20.46 7.97
CA LEU A 242 35.43 19.13 7.91
C LEU A 242 35.65 18.71 6.45
N VAL A 243 36.85 18.22 6.13
CA VAL A 243 37.17 17.59 4.86
C VAL A 243 37.72 16.20 5.13
N ALA A 244 37.03 15.18 4.61
CA ALA A 244 37.42 13.79 4.75
C ALA A 244 37.76 13.18 3.39
N LYS A 245 38.72 12.23 3.39
CA LYS A 245 39.03 11.41 2.23
C LYS A 245 38.56 9.99 2.49
N PHE A 246 37.77 9.45 1.58
CA PHE A 246 37.38 8.04 1.66
C PHE A 246 38.49 7.15 1.11
N SER A 247 38.89 6.15 1.90
CA SER A 247 39.93 5.18 1.56
C SER A 247 39.40 3.77 1.70
N MET A 248 39.38 3.01 0.60
CA MET A 248 39.08 1.57 0.65
C MET A 248 40.37 0.80 0.91
N ASN A 249 40.42 0.06 2.01
CA ASN A 249 41.50 -0.90 2.21
C ASN A 249 41.40 -1.96 1.11
N LYS A 250 42.47 -2.16 0.35
CA LYS A 250 42.57 -3.30 -0.55
C LYS A 250 42.47 -4.56 0.31
N LYS A 251 41.46 -5.39 0.06
CA LYS A 251 41.53 -6.80 0.41
C LYS A 251 42.46 -7.50 -0.57
#